data_AF-F0Z7Q6-F1
#
_entry.id   AF-F0Z7Q6-F1
#
_cell.length_a   1.000
_cell.length_b   1.000
_cell.length_c   1.000
_cell.angle_alpha   90.00
_cell.angle_beta   90.00
_cell.angle_gamma   90.00
#
_symmetry.space_group_name_H-M   'P 1'
#
loop_
_entity.id
_entity.type
_entity.pdbx_description
1 polymer ?
#
loop_
_entity_poly.entity_id
_entity_poly.type
_entity_poly.pdbx_seq_one_letter_code
_entity_poly.pdbx_strand_id
1 'polypeptide(L)'
;MNNNNSNKEEEKYYKENEKEFQKALERAVPIGKGLKHLLTHERELMESGELKNITHKGSSSVWLEASSSIAPPGMVNVYRPMGDIEVQYLVENKLLPDTQPYQAIIEGSCGRAYANKYLTGKKWTDTNPSTVVEFTCPIDLIEKIKSIQTKIEDGAISMGLGNKAGNTLHYFNDSLRDSKSTFRIVKVKRQIPQK
;
A
#
# COMPACT_ATOMS: atom_id res chain seq x y z
N MET A 1 18.83 8.83 20.00
CA MET A 1 19.72 9.27 18.91
C MET A 1 18.92 9.24 17.60
N ASN A 2 19.02 10.28 16.76
CA ASN A 2 18.62 10.35 15.33
C ASN A 2 17.16 10.65 14.86
N ASN A 3 16.31 11.37 15.61
CA ASN A 3 15.04 11.88 15.06
C ASN A 3 15.24 12.78 13.81
N ASN A 4 16.31 13.58 13.76
CA ASN A 4 16.56 14.49 12.63
C ASN A 4 17.01 13.77 11.35
N ASN A 5 17.64 12.59 11.43
CA ASN A 5 18.05 11.84 10.23
C ASN A 5 16.89 11.02 9.69
N SER A 6 16.10 10.38 10.58
CA SER A 6 14.91 9.62 10.17
C SER A 6 13.89 10.50 9.47
N ASN A 7 13.62 11.72 9.98
CA ASN A 7 12.72 12.67 9.33
C ASN A 7 13.21 13.12 7.95
N LYS A 8 14.53 13.31 7.76
CA LYS A 8 15.11 13.69 6.47
C LYS A 8 15.00 12.57 5.44
N GLU A 9 15.20 11.32 5.86
CA GLU A 9 15.05 10.17 4.97
C GLU A 9 13.58 9.96 4.57
N GLU A 10 12.65 10.08 5.51
CA GLU A 10 11.21 10.02 5.24
C GLU A 10 10.78 11.09 4.23
N GLU A 11 11.20 12.35 4.46
CA GLU A 11 10.90 13.46 3.55
C GLU A 11 11.50 13.25 2.15
N LYS A 12 12.71 12.69 2.07
CA LYS A 12 13.35 12.34 0.81
C LYS A 12 12.52 11.32 0.04
N TYR A 13 12.16 10.19 0.66
CA TYR A 13 11.36 9.15 0.00
C TYR A 13 9.97 9.66 -0.39
N TYR A 14 9.35 10.47 0.46
CA TYR A 14 8.07 11.10 0.14
C TYR A 14 8.17 11.94 -1.15
N LYS A 15 9.18 12.82 -1.24
CA LYS A 15 9.41 13.66 -2.43
C LYS A 15 9.75 12.84 -3.67
N GLU A 16 10.51 11.75 -3.53
CA GLU A 16 10.83 10.85 -4.63
C GLU A 16 9.58 10.13 -5.15
N ASN A 17 8.77 9.56 -4.26
CA ASN A 17 7.48 8.93 -4.60
C ASN A 17 6.54 9.92 -5.31
N GLU A 18 6.43 11.14 -4.79
CA GLU A 18 5.59 12.19 -5.38
C GLU A 18 6.09 12.59 -6.77
N LYS A 19 7.40 12.75 -6.94
CA LYS A 19 8.02 13.04 -8.24
C LYS A 19 7.77 11.92 -9.25
N GLU A 20 7.85 10.66 -8.83
CA GLU A 20 7.52 9.52 -9.69
C GLU A 20 6.04 9.51 -10.09
N PHE A 21 5.15 9.79 -9.15
CA PHE A 21 3.71 9.90 -9.42
C PHE A 21 3.40 11.00 -10.43
N GLN A 22 3.94 12.21 -10.25
CA GLN A 22 3.73 13.33 -11.18
C GLN A 22 4.24 12.99 -12.60
N LYS A 23 5.42 12.38 -12.71
CA LYS A 23 5.94 11.91 -14.01
C LYS A 23 5.05 10.86 -14.66
N ALA A 24 4.43 9.98 -13.87
CA ALA A 24 3.52 8.97 -14.38
C ALA A 24 2.20 9.59 -14.87
N LEU A 25 1.68 10.58 -14.14
CA LEU A 25 0.51 11.36 -14.54
C LEU A 25 0.73 12.10 -15.86
N GLU A 26 1.87 12.78 -16.02
CA GLU A 26 2.22 13.51 -17.26
C GLU A 26 2.26 12.60 -18.50
N ARG A 27 2.60 11.32 -18.32
CA ARG A 27 2.69 10.32 -19.38
C ARG A 27 1.41 9.53 -19.58
N ALA A 28 0.40 9.76 -18.74
CA ALA A 28 -0.83 9.00 -18.76
C ALA A 28 -1.61 9.27 -20.05
N VAL A 29 -2.19 8.21 -20.61
CA VAL A 29 -3.14 8.28 -21.72
C VAL A 29 -4.51 7.78 -21.26
N PRO A 30 -5.62 8.15 -21.92
CA PRO A 30 -6.94 7.67 -21.54
C PRO A 30 -7.01 6.13 -21.43
N ILE A 31 -7.63 5.62 -20.37
CA ILE A 31 -7.71 4.17 -20.07
C ILE A 31 -8.40 3.37 -21.19
N GLY A 32 -9.39 3.97 -21.86
CA GLY A 32 -10.15 3.34 -22.93
C GLY A 32 -10.76 1.99 -22.51
N LYS A 33 -10.49 0.92 -23.28
CA LYS A 33 -11.02 -0.43 -23.04
C LYS A 33 -10.52 -1.08 -21.75
N GLY A 34 -9.48 -0.53 -21.12
CA GLY A 34 -8.98 -1.02 -19.83
C GLY A 34 -9.99 -0.89 -18.69
N LEU A 35 -10.95 0.03 -18.80
CA LEU A 35 -11.90 0.38 -17.74
C LEU A 35 -12.74 -0.81 -17.27
N LYS A 36 -13.06 -1.74 -18.18
CA LYS A 36 -13.85 -2.94 -17.90
C LYS A 36 -13.13 -3.95 -16.98
N HIS A 37 -11.82 -3.80 -16.79
CA HIS A 37 -11.00 -4.67 -15.95
C HIS A 37 -10.80 -4.14 -14.53
N LEU A 38 -11.26 -2.92 -14.24
CA LEU A 38 -11.28 -2.40 -12.88
C LEU A 38 -12.38 -3.10 -12.07
N LEU A 39 -12.09 -3.39 -10.80
CA LEU A 39 -13.09 -3.81 -9.83
C LEU A 39 -14.01 -2.63 -9.48
N THR A 40 -15.19 -2.91 -8.93
CA THR A 40 -16.21 -1.90 -8.60
C THR A 40 -15.64 -0.78 -7.72
N HIS A 41 -15.01 -1.14 -6.60
CA HIS A 41 -14.43 -0.16 -5.67
C HIS A 41 -13.29 0.67 -6.28
N GLU A 42 -12.54 0.12 -7.24
CA GLU A 42 -11.45 0.84 -7.91
C GLU A 42 -11.98 1.87 -8.90
N ARG A 43 -13.07 1.52 -9.58
CA ARG A 43 -13.77 2.44 -10.48
C ARG A 43 -14.37 3.60 -9.68
N GLU A 44 -15.03 3.31 -8.57
CA GLU A 44 -15.59 4.32 -7.67
C GLU A 44 -14.51 5.29 -7.18
N LEU A 45 -13.36 4.78 -6.71
CA LEU A 45 -12.23 5.61 -6.29
C LEU A 45 -11.64 6.44 -7.44
N MET A 46 -11.65 5.91 -8.67
CA MET A 46 -11.19 6.67 -9.83
C MET A 46 -12.18 7.79 -10.22
N GLU A 47 -13.48 7.50 -10.17
CA GLU A 47 -14.54 8.44 -10.48
C GLU A 47 -14.65 9.55 -9.42
N SER A 48 -14.39 9.25 -8.14
CA SER A 48 -14.31 10.24 -7.06
C SER A 48 -13.03 11.09 -7.11
N GLY A 49 -12.04 10.68 -7.91
CA GLY A 49 -10.74 11.35 -8.03
C GLY A 49 -9.74 10.97 -6.92
N GLU A 50 -10.09 10.04 -6.05
CA GLU A 50 -9.18 9.48 -5.02
C GLU A 50 -8.05 8.66 -5.65
N LEU A 51 -8.30 8.00 -6.77
CA LEU A 51 -7.29 7.35 -7.61
C LEU A 51 -7.22 8.05 -8.97
N LYS A 52 -5.99 8.29 -9.45
CA LYS A 52 -5.76 8.86 -10.78
C LYS A 52 -5.23 7.79 -11.73
N ASN A 53 -5.67 7.87 -12.99
CA ASN A 53 -5.08 7.09 -14.06
C ASN A 53 -3.64 7.52 -14.33
N ILE A 54 -2.71 6.56 -14.28
CA ILE A 54 -1.30 6.75 -14.64
C ILE A 54 -0.87 5.76 -15.74
N THR A 55 -1.83 5.20 -16.48
CA THR A 55 -1.58 4.22 -17.55
C THR A 55 -0.90 4.92 -18.73
N HIS A 56 0.32 4.53 -19.08
CA HIS A 56 1.06 5.08 -20.21
C HIS A 56 0.76 4.34 -21.52
N LYS A 57 1.08 4.98 -22.66
CA LYS A 57 0.93 4.39 -23.99
C LYS A 57 1.73 3.08 -24.12
N GLY A 58 1.07 2.01 -24.56
CA GLY A 58 1.69 0.70 -24.75
C GLY A 58 1.76 -0.17 -23.49
N SER A 59 1.15 0.27 -22.38
CA SER A 59 1.09 -0.56 -21.18
C SER A 59 0.23 -1.82 -21.39
N SER A 60 0.70 -2.95 -20.86
CA SER A 60 -0.05 -4.21 -20.79
C SER A 60 -0.97 -4.30 -19.56
N SER A 61 -1.08 -3.23 -18.78
CA SER A 61 -1.91 -3.16 -17.58
C SER A 61 -2.50 -1.76 -17.42
N VAL A 62 -3.68 -1.68 -16.80
CA VAL A 62 -4.20 -0.42 -16.26
C VAL A 62 -3.48 -0.15 -14.95
N TRP A 63 -3.05 1.10 -14.76
CA TRP A 63 -2.40 1.57 -13.56
C TRP A 63 -3.17 2.76 -12.98
N LEU A 64 -3.58 2.62 -11.73
CA LEU A 64 -4.15 3.71 -10.94
C LEU A 64 -3.26 4.01 -9.74
N GLU A 65 -3.14 5.27 -9.38
CA GLU A 65 -2.29 5.69 -8.25
C GLU A 65 -2.83 6.95 -7.58
N ALA A 66 -2.58 7.04 -6.27
CA ALA A 66 -2.74 8.25 -5.47
C ALA A 66 -1.38 8.62 -4.83
N SER A 67 -1.13 9.92 -4.66
CA SER A 67 -0.06 10.43 -3.79
C SER A 67 -0.24 9.88 -2.38
N SER A 68 0.86 9.57 -1.69
CA SER A 68 0.83 9.14 -0.29
C SER A 68 0.35 10.29 0.61
N SER A 69 -0.31 9.97 1.73
CA SER A 69 -0.76 11.00 2.68
C SER A 69 0.40 11.44 3.57
N ILE A 70 0.27 12.60 4.20
CA ILE A 70 1.16 13.00 5.29
C ILE A 70 0.49 12.56 6.58
N ALA A 71 1.14 11.66 7.32
CA ALA A 71 0.62 11.19 8.60
C ALA A 71 0.51 12.35 9.61
N PRO A 72 -0.62 12.50 10.32
CA PRO A 72 -0.75 13.48 11.40
C PRO A 72 0.25 13.24 12.55
N PRO A 73 0.49 14.23 13.42
CA PRO A 73 1.30 14.03 14.62
C PRO A 73 0.79 12.86 15.47
N GLY A 74 1.70 11.99 15.93
CA GLY A 74 1.36 10.79 16.70
C GLY A 74 0.93 9.58 15.85
N MET A 75 0.85 9.74 14.53
CA MET A 75 0.52 8.68 13.57
C MET A 75 1.72 8.41 12.63
N VAL A 76 1.70 7.26 11.98
CA VAL A 76 2.65 6.87 10.95
C VAL A 76 1.93 6.13 9.83
N ASN A 77 2.42 6.29 8.60
CA ASN A 77 1.91 5.53 7.47
C ASN A 77 2.68 4.21 7.32
N VAL A 78 1.92 3.14 7.12
CA VAL A 78 2.45 1.82 6.76
C VAL A 78 1.77 1.33 5.50
N TYR A 79 2.49 0.55 4.69
CA TYR A 79 2.04 0.12 3.37
C TYR A 79 2.01 -1.39 3.30
N ARG A 80 1.00 -1.91 2.59
CA ARG A 80 0.86 -3.34 2.38
C ARG A 80 0.48 -3.65 0.94
N PRO A 81 1.28 -4.47 0.23
CA PRO A 81 0.85 -5.06 -1.02
C PRO A 81 -0.17 -6.17 -0.75
N MET A 82 -1.26 -6.19 -1.50
CA MET A 82 -2.38 -7.13 -1.33
C MET A 82 -2.85 -7.68 -2.67
N GLY A 83 -3.33 -8.92 -2.64
CA GLY A 83 -4.11 -9.53 -3.73
C GLY A 83 -5.60 -9.19 -3.61
N ASP A 84 -6.35 -9.50 -4.67
CA ASP A 84 -7.75 -9.06 -4.81
C ASP A 84 -8.68 -9.56 -3.69
N ILE A 85 -8.52 -10.82 -3.28
CA ILE A 85 -9.35 -11.42 -2.22
C ILE A 85 -9.16 -10.67 -0.89
N GLU A 86 -7.92 -10.30 -0.57
CA GLU A 86 -7.60 -9.58 0.66
C GLU A 86 -8.13 -8.14 0.63
N VAL A 87 -7.97 -7.44 -0.50
CA VAL A 87 -8.52 -6.09 -0.67
C VAL A 87 -10.04 -6.11 -0.58
N GLN A 88 -10.69 -7.07 -1.22
CA GLN A 88 -12.14 -7.21 -1.15
C GLN A 88 -12.61 -7.39 0.29
N TYR A 89 -11.97 -8.29 1.04
CA TYR A 89 -12.27 -8.48 2.46
C TYR A 89 -12.07 -7.18 3.27
N LEU A 90 -10.98 -6.45 3.04
CA LEU A 90 -10.70 -5.19 3.72
C LEU A 90 -11.76 -4.12 3.40
N VAL A 91 -12.16 -4.00 2.14
CA VAL A 91 -13.17 -3.02 1.71
C VAL A 91 -14.53 -3.33 2.35
N GLU A 92 -14.92 -4.61 2.41
CA GLU A 92 -16.20 -5.07 2.96
C GLU A 92 -16.25 -5.03 4.49
N ASN A 93 -15.20 -5.50 5.15
CA ASN A 93 -15.21 -5.75 6.60
C ASN A 93 -14.47 -4.67 7.40
N LYS A 94 -13.74 -3.77 6.72
CA LYS A 94 -12.85 -2.77 7.33
C LYS A 94 -11.77 -3.36 8.24
N LEU A 95 -11.45 -4.64 8.02
CA LEU A 95 -10.48 -5.43 8.77
C LEU A 95 -9.61 -6.22 7.81
N LEU A 96 -8.44 -6.65 8.27
CA LEU A 96 -7.59 -7.57 7.52
C LEU A 96 -7.99 -9.02 7.82
N PRO A 97 -8.01 -9.91 6.81
CA PRO A 97 -8.32 -11.33 7.03
C PRO A 97 -7.18 -12.04 7.77
N ASP A 98 -7.52 -13.00 8.62
CA ASP A 98 -6.58 -13.85 9.37
C ASP A 98 -6.11 -15.09 8.59
N THR A 99 -6.46 -15.15 7.31
CA THR A 99 -6.21 -16.31 6.45
C THR A 99 -4.78 -16.36 5.89
N GLN A 100 -4.02 -15.27 5.99
CA GLN A 100 -2.68 -15.17 5.41
C GLN A 100 -1.58 -15.43 6.46
N PRO A 101 -0.82 -16.54 6.37
CA PRO A 101 0.16 -16.89 7.39
C PRO A 101 1.34 -15.91 7.44
N TYR A 102 1.72 -15.37 6.28
CA TYR A 102 2.79 -14.40 6.11
C TYR A 102 2.22 -13.06 5.67
N GLN A 103 1.61 -12.38 6.63
CA GLN A 103 1.11 -11.03 6.47
C GLN A 103 2.15 -10.05 7.00
N ALA A 104 2.43 -8.97 6.27
CA ALA A 104 3.38 -7.93 6.64
C ALA A 104 2.89 -6.52 6.28
N ILE A 105 3.31 -5.54 7.06
CA ILE A 105 3.18 -4.11 6.81
C ILE A 105 4.56 -3.48 6.78
N ILE A 106 4.76 -2.45 5.95
CA ILE A 106 6.07 -1.81 5.77
C ILE A 106 5.95 -0.33 6.09
N GLU A 107 6.76 0.15 7.00
CA GLU A 107 6.68 1.52 7.52
C GLU A 107 7.24 2.57 6.58
N GLY A 108 6.61 3.75 6.59
CA GLY A 108 7.15 4.98 6.05
C GLY A 108 7.12 5.06 4.53
N SER A 109 7.53 6.20 4.00
CA SER A 109 7.57 6.47 2.57
C SER A 109 8.53 5.54 1.82
N CYS A 110 9.56 5.00 2.49
CA CYS A 110 10.36 3.92 1.93
C CYS A 110 9.55 2.62 1.77
N GLY A 111 8.61 2.36 2.67
CA GLY A 111 7.65 1.25 2.60
C GLY A 111 6.72 1.33 1.41
N ARG A 112 6.32 2.54 1.00
CA ARG A 112 5.60 2.76 -0.27
C ARG A 112 6.39 2.28 -1.48
N ALA A 113 7.64 2.72 -1.60
CA ALA A 113 8.53 2.33 -2.70
C ALA A 113 8.82 0.81 -2.67
N TYR A 114 8.97 0.25 -1.48
CA TYR A 114 9.12 -1.19 -1.28
C TYR A 114 7.89 -1.97 -1.74
N ALA A 115 6.68 -1.60 -1.31
CA ALA A 115 5.44 -2.29 -1.67
C ALA A 115 5.18 -2.28 -3.19
N ASN A 116 5.56 -1.20 -3.88
CA ASN A 116 5.45 -1.09 -5.34
C ASN A 116 6.27 -2.15 -6.10
N LYS A 117 7.30 -2.75 -5.48
CA LYS A 117 8.11 -3.82 -6.10
C LYS A 117 7.30 -5.07 -6.38
N TYR A 118 6.26 -5.36 -5.57
CA TYR A 118 5.39 -6.53 -5.78
C TYR A 118 4.54 -6.39 -7.05
N LEU A 119 3.98 -5.20 -7.29
CA LEU A 119 3.16 -4.96 -8.49
C LEU A 119 4.01 -4.92 -9.77
N THR A 120 5.28 -4.55 -9.67
CA THR A 120 6.21 -4.44 -10.82
C THR A 120 7.00 -5.72 -11.11
N GLY A 121 6.79 -6.79 -10.32
CA GLY A 121 7.50 -8.07 -10.50
C GLY A 121 8.95 -8.08 -10.00
N LYS A 122 9.39 -7.03 -9.29
CA LYS A 122 10.71 -6.98 -8.63
C LYS A 122 10.73 -7.75 -7.31
N LYS A 123 9.56 -7.95 -6.70
CA LYS A 123 9.32 -8.88 -5.59
C LYS A 123 8.15 -9.80 -5.93
N TRP A 124 8.17 -10.99 -5.36
CA TRP A 124 7.17 -12.02 -5.61
C TRP A 124 6.62 -12.59 -4.31
N THR A 125 5.34 -12.91 -4.31
CA THR A 125 4.65 -13.71 -3.29
C THR A 125 3.49 -14.43 -3.97
N ASP A 126 3.10 -15.56 -3.40
CA ASP A 126 1.99 -16.42 -3.82
C ASP A 126 0.62 -15.74 -3.87
N THR A 127 0.39 -14.68 -3.09
CA THR A 127 -0.88 -13.93 -3.08
C THR A 127 -1.08 -13.04 -4.31
N ASN A 128 -0.12 -12.99 -5.24
CA ASN A 128 -0.13 -12.21 -6.49
C ASN A 128 -0.63 -10.76 -6.31
N PRO A 129 0.09 -9.91 -5.55
CA PRO A 129 -0.39 -8.57 -5.25
C PRO A 129 -0.60 -7.70 -6.49
N SER A 130 -1.80 -7.13 -6.55
CA SER A 130 -2.30 -6.22 -7.58
C SER A 130 -2.50 -4.81 -7.02
N THR A 131 -2.56 -4.66 -5.71
CA THR A 131 -2.94 -3.43 -5.02
C THR A 131 -1.94 -3.11 -3.92
N VAL A 132 -1.67 -1.83 -3.70
CA VAL A 132 -0.99 -1.33 -2.50
C VAL A 132 -1.99 -0.52 -1.69
N VAL A 133 -2.09 -0.85 -0.41
CA VAL A 133 -2.92 -0.14 0.58
C VAL A 133 -1.99 0.60 1.53
N GLU A 134 -2.33 1.86 1.81
CA GLU A 134 -1.72 2.69 2.83
C GLU A 134 -2.63 2.68 4.06
N PHE A 135 -2.04 2.48 5.23
CA PHE A 135 -2.69 2.58 6.52
C PHE A 135 -2.05 3.71 7.30
N THR A 136 -2.87 4.55 7.92
CA THR A 136 -2.41 5.55 8.90
C THR A 136 -2.73 5.02 10.28
N CYS A 137 -1.70 4.79 11.09
CA CYS A 137 -1.79 4.08 12.36
C CYS A 137 -1.13 4.86 13.50
N PRO A 138 -1.58 4.67 14.77
CA PRO A 138 -0.89 5.24 15.91
C PRO A 138 0.55 4.73 16.01
N ILE A 139 1.50 5.60 16.32
CA ILE A 139 2.91 5.23 16.48
C ILE A 139 3.07 4.11 17.52
N ASP A 140 2.38 4.21 18.67
CA ASP A 140 2.47 3.22 19.74
C ASP A 140 2.04 1.81 19.32
N LEU A 141 1.07 1.71 18.40
CA LEU A 141 0.68 0.42 17.82
C LEU A 141 1.81 -0.15 16.97
N ILE A 142 2.41 0.67 16.12
CA ILE A 142 3.48 0.25 15.22
C ILE A 142 4.74 -0.12 16.00
N GLU A 143 5.12 0.67 17.02
CA GLU A 143 6.23 0.33 17.92
C GLU A 143 5.98 -0.98 18.69
N LYS A 144 4.74 -1.21 19.14
CA LYS A 144 4.36 -2.49 19.75
C LYS A 144 4.54 -3.65 18.78
N ILE A 145 4.09 -3.52 17.54
CA ILE A 145 4.24 -4.57 16.51
C ILE A 145 5.74 -4.79 16.19
N LYS A 146 6.52 -3.71 16.02
CA LYS A 146 7.96 -3.79 15.76
C LYS A 146 8.72 -4.56 16.83
N SER A 147 8.35 -4.36 18.10
CA SER A 147 9.00 -5.01 19.24
C SER A 147 8.86 -6.53 19.22
N ILE A 148 7.85 -7.06 18.52
CA ILE A 148 7.56 -8.49 18.40
C ILE A 148 8.30 -9.08 17.21
N GLN A 149 8.18 -8.47 16.03
CA GLN A 149 8.93 -8.87 14.85
C GLN A 149 9.17 -7.70 13.90
N THR A 150 10.44 -7.48 13.59
CA THR A 150 10.88 -6.52 12.57
C THR A 150 11.95 -7.15 11.68
N LYS A 151 11.93 -6.79 10.40
CA LYS A 151 12.97 -7.13 9.43
C LYS A 151 13.28 -5.90 8.57
N ILE A 152 14.56 -5.62 8.36
CA ILE A 152 15.00 -4.57 7.45
C ILE A 152 15.23 -5.20 6.07
N GLU A 153 14.54 -4.69 5.04
CA GLU A 153 14.63 -5.20 3.68
C GLU A 153 14.64 -4.04 2.67
N ASP A 154 15.67 -4.00 1.83
CA ASP A 154 15.87 -2.95 0.82
C ASP A 154 15.74 -1.51 1.40
N GLY A 155 16.23 -1.30 2.62
CA GLY A 155 16.15 -0.01 3.30
C GLY A 155 14.79 0.32 3.92
N ALA A 156 13.82 -0.61 3.89
CA ALA A 156 12.51 -0.44 4.50
C ALA A 156 12.35 -1.33 5.75
N ILE A 157 11.56 -0.85 6.71
CA ILE A 157 11.24 -1.57 7.95
C ILE A 157 9.94 -2.34 7.72
N SER A 158 10.05 -3.67 7.65
CA SER A 158 8.94 -4.60 7.48
C SER A 158 8.60 -5.27 8.80
N MET A 159 7.31 -5.39 9.09
CA MET A 159 6.82 -5.99 10.33
C MET A 159 5.78 -7.07 10.00
N GLY A 160 5.85 -8.17 10.75
CA GLY A 160 4.93 -9.29 10.58
C GLY A 160 3.62 -9.11 11.34
N LEU A 161 2.50 -9.41 10.68
CA LEU A 161 1.16 -9.52 11.27
C LEU A 161 0.68 -10.97 11.44
N GLY A 162 0.97 -11.85 10.46
CA GLY A 162 0.37 -13.18 10.36
C GLY A 162 0.82 -14.15 11.46
N ASN A 163 0.14 -15.27 11.61
CA ASN A 163 0.47 -16.24 12.67
C ASN A 163 1.88 -16.86 12.54
N LYS A 164 2.44 -16.91 11.33
CA LYS A 164 3.84 -17.31 11.07
C LYS A 164 4.78 -16.11 10.95
N ALA A 165 4.27 -14.90 11.17
CA ALA A 165 4.96 -13.63 11.09
C ALA A 165 4.50 -12.73 12.24
N GLY A 166 5.00 -12.99 13.45
CA GLY A 166 4.84 -12.10 14.62
C GLY A 166 3.52 -12.28 15.36
N ASN A 167 2.49 -12.81 14.70
CA ASN A 167 1.16 -13.07 15.26
C ASN A 167 0.58 -11.83 15.95
N THR A 168 0.64 -10.69 15.25
CA THR A 168 0.23 -9.36 15.76
C THR A 168 -1.02 -8.80 15.09
N LEU A 169 -1.62 -9.55 14.15
CA LEU A 169 -2.81 -9.15 13.40
C LEU A 169 -3.96 -8.69 14.30
N HIS A 170 -4.17 -9.33 15.46
CA HIS A 170 -5.24 -8.94 16.38
C HIS A 170 -5.07 -7.50 16.87
N TYR A 171 -3.85 -7.07 17.22
CA TYR A 171 -3.60 -5.68 17.62
C TYR A 171 -3.92 -4.69 16.50
N PHE A 172 -3.58 -5.06 15.26
CA PHE A 172 -3.83 -4.22 14.09
C PHE A 172 -5.32 -4.12 13.76
N ASN A 173 -6.03 -5.26 13.78
CA ASN A 173 -7.47 -5.32 13.55
C ASN A 173 -8.28 -4.67 14.67
N ASP A 174 -7.83 -4.74 15.93
CA ASP A 174 -8.45 -4.00 17.03
C ASP A 174 -8.35 -2.49 16.79
N SER A 175 -7.19 -2.00 16.31
CA SER A 175 -7.01 -0.58 15.96
C SER A 175 -7.91 -0.12 14.82
N LEU A 176 -8.08 -0.96 13.78
CA LEU A 176 -9.01 -0.68 12.68
C LEU A 176 -10.46 -0.69 13.16
N ARG A 177 -10.85 -1.68 13.97
CA ARG A 177 -12.20 -1.80 14.55
C ARG A 177 -12.56 -0.60 15.41
N ASP A 178 -11.61 -0.14 16.22
CA ASP A 178 -11.75 1.03 17.08
C ASP A 178 -11.64 2.37 16.31
N SER A 179 -11.45 2.34 14.99
CA SER A 179 -11.21 3.53 14.15
C SER A 179 -10.01 4.37 14.56
N LYS A 180 -9.04 3.79 15.27
CA LYS A 180 -7.76 4.42 15.62
C LYS A 180 -6.79 4.40 14.43
N SER A 181 -6.94 3.40 13.57
CA SER A 181 -6.26 3.31 12.28
C SER A 181 -7.25 3.52 11.14
N THR A 182 -6.78 4.10 10.05
CA THR A 182 -7.54 4.23 8.80
C THR A 182 -6.75 3.61 7.64
N PHE A 183 -7.41 3.38 6.51
CA PHE A 183 -6.74 2.86 5.32
C PHE A 183 -7.28 3.51 4.05
N ARG A 184 -6.47 3.47 3.00
CA ARG A 184 -6.88 3.83 1.64
C ARG A 184 -6.06 3.07 0.60
N ILE A 185 -6.68 2.81 -0.54
CA ILE A 185 -6.00 2.21 -1.69
C ILE A 185 -5.18 3.31 -2.37
N VAL A 186 -3.89 3.04 -2.59
CA VAL A 186 -2.95 4.03 -3.12
C VAL A 186 -2.30 3.60 -4.42
N LYS A 187 -2.36 2.32 -4.81
CA LYS A 187 -1.91 1.85 -6.13
C LYS A 187 -2.67 0.62 -6.56
N VAL A 188 -3.01 0.54 -7.84
CA VAL A 188 -3.70 -0.60 -8.46
C VAL A 188 -3.04 -0.94 -9.78
N LYS A 189 -2.91 -2.23 -10.05
CA LYS A 189 -2.50 -2.80 -11.33
C LYS A 189 -3.53 -3.83 -11.79
N ARG A 190 -4.11 -3.62 -12.97
CA ARG A 190 -5.00 -4.60 -13.63
C ARG A 190 -4.42 -5.03 -14.97
N GLN A 191 -4.12 -6.31 -15.12
CA GLN A 191 -3.66 -6.83 -16.40
C GLN A 191 -4.73 -6.65 -17.48
N ILE A 192 -4.31 -6.22 -18.67
CA ILE A 192 -5.16 -6.15 -19.85
C ILE A 192 -4.88 -7.43 -20.64
N PRO A 193 -5.85 -8.36 -20.77
CA PRO A 193 -5.67 -9.56 -21.57
C PRO A 193 -5.29 -9.17 -23.01
N GLN A 194 -4.18 -9.71 -23.50
CA GLN A 194 -3.85 -9.61 -24.91
C GLN A 194 -4.82 -10.51 -25.68
N LYS A 195 -5.44 -9.96 -26.72
CA LYS A 195 -6.30 -10.72 -27.63
C LYS A 195 -5.45 -11.61 -28.53
#